data_AF-A0A161ZMX4-F1
#
_entry.id   AF-A0A161ZMX4-F1
#
_cell.length_a   1.000
_cell.length_b   1.000
_cell.length_c   1.000
_cell.angle_alpha   90.00
_cell.angle_beta   90.00
_cell.angle_gamma   90.00
#
_symmetry.space_group_name_H-M   'P 1'
#
loop_
_entity.id
_entity.type
_entity.pdbx_description
1 polymer ?
#
loop_
_entity_poly.entity_id
_entity_poly.type
_entity_poly.pdbx_seq_one_letter_code
_entity_poly.pdbx_strand_id
1 'polypeptide(L)'
;MDAANSLPDQEKGEQQPGELPSLSDKDNNQETSDNVPPMPSRSQHEEETRHTLATEPFQPILNVLADLERDDPKFAFPAARLVGLYRRLWESCVSKHIHGQKLEQSNQILKEAGASLRKERDGLQLYHKKKLARLRFFEQALESSRERLISLLNDWNYSSSPNLTGLSDVAREE
;
A
#
# COMPACT_ATOMS: atom_id res chain seq x y z
N MET A 1 -42.23 7.22 -26.84
CA MET A 1 -42.40 8.58 -27.38
C MET A 1 -42.49 9.53 -26.20
N ASP A 2 -41.47 10.38 -26.05
CA ASP A 2 -41.45 11.81 -25.65
C ASP A 2 -42.37 12.27 -24.49
N ALA A 3 -41.82 12.68 -23.32
CA ALA A 3 -41.39 14.04 -22.91
C ALA A 3 -42.59 15.03 -22.75
N ALA A 4 -42.72 15.91 -21.75
CA ALA A 4 -41.73 16.76 -21.08
C ALA A 4 -42.33 17.60 -19.91
N ASN A 5 -41.42 18.24 -19.12
CA ASN A 5 -41.56 19.55 -18.40
C ASN A 5 -42.38 19.59 -17.09
N SER A 6 -42.06 20.34 -16.03
CA SER A 6 -40.94 21.22 -15.66
C SER A 6 -41.06 21.54 -14.15
N LEU A 7 -39.92 21.77 -13.49
CA LEU A 7 -39.80 22.43 -12.19
C LEU A 7 -39.91 23.96 -12.36
N PRO A 8 -40.14 24.73 -11.29
CA PRO A 8 -39.42 25.98 -11.11
C PRO A 8 -38.57 25.99 -9.85
N ASP A 9 -37.54 26.79 -10.00
CA ASP A 9 -36.32 27.00 -9.25
C ASP A 9 -36.50 28.06 -8.13
N GLN A 10 -35.48 28.16 -7.30
CA GLN A 10 -34.93 29.39 -6.72
C GLN A 10 -35.01 29.65 -5.20
N GLU A 11 -33.88 29.27 -4.55
CA GLU A 11 -32.99 30.03 -3.64
C GLU A 11 -33.53 30.72 -2.36
N LYS A 12 -32.84 30.53 -1.22
CA LYS A 12 -31.64 31.32 -0.82
C LYS A 12 -31.23 31.09 0.67
N GLY A 13 -29.92 31.06 0.96
CA GLY A 13 -29.32 31.23 2.29
C GLY A 13 -28.32 30.13 2.70
N GLU A 14 -27.09 30.11 2.16
CA GLU A 14 -25.85 30.69 2.74
C GLU A 14 -25.35 30.01 4.04
N GLN A 15 -24.30 29.16 3.93
CA GLN A 15 -22.94 29.39 4.49
C GLN A 15 -22.10 28.09 4.55
N GLN A 16 -20.97 28.08 3.82
CA GLN A 16 -19.81 27.21 3.98
C GLN A 16 -18.92 27.68 5.15
N PRO A 17 -17.96 26.87 5.62
CA PRO A 17 -16.56 27.21 5.29
C PRO A 17 -15.66 26.01 5.00
N GLY A 18 -14.70 26.18 4.09
CA GLY A 18 -13.60 25.23 3.86
C GLY A 18 -12.93 25.38 2.50
N GLU A 19 -12.21 26.49 2.31
CA GLU A 19 -11.42 26.82 1.11
C GLU A 19 -10.33 25.78 0.79
N LEU A 20 -10.18 25.47 -0.50
CA LEU A 20 -8.90 25.09 -1.12
C LEU A 20 -8.69 26.01 -2.33
N PRO A 21 -7.53 26.68 -2.51
CA PRO A 21 -7.32 27.53 -3.66
C PRO A 21 -6.92 26.68 -4.88
N SER A 22 -7.82 26.59 -5.88
CA SER A 22 -7.44 26.24 -7.24
C SER A 22 -7.02 27.52 -7.97
N LEU A 23 -5.72 27.78 -8.03
CA LEU A 23 -5.17 28.88 -8.83
C LEU A 23 -4.84 28.32 -10.22
N SER A 24 -5.81 28.41 -11.13
CA SER A 24 -5.62 28.17 -12.55
C SER A 24 -5.61 29.52 -13.25
N ASP A 25 -4.42 29.99 -13.65
CA ASP A 25 -4.22 30.94 -14.73
C ASP A 25 -2.73 30.98 -15.07
N LYS A 26 -2.31 30.37 -16.19
CA LYS A 26 -1.43 31.03 -17.17
C LYS A 26 -1.23 30.17 -18.42
N ASP A 27 -1.82 30.60 -19.53
CA ASP A 27 -1.40 30.21 -20.87
C ASP A 27 -0.08 30.92 -21.26
N ASN A 28 0.69 30.16 -22.04
CA ASN A 28 1.62 30.57 -23.11
C ASN A 28 3.04 31.11 -22.82
N ASN A 29 3.94 30.42 -23.52
CA ASN A 29 5.19 30.85 -24.19
C ASN A 29 6.55 30.58 -23.52
N GLN A 30 7.30 29.80 -24.31
CA GLN A 30 8.74 29.89 -24.60
C GLN A 30 9.74 29.18 -23.66
N GLU A 31 10.38 28.19 -24.27
CA GLU A 31 11.74 27.69 -24.06
C GLU A 31 12.56 28.36 -22.94
N THR A 32 12.90 27.58 -21.93
CA THR A 32 14.16 27.73 -21.20
C THR A 32 14.89 26.40 -21.22
N SER A 33 15.72 26.28 -22.26
CA SER A 33 17.03 25.63 -22.30
C SER A 33 17.31 24.54 -21.26
N ASP A 34 17.45 23.33 -21.77
CA ASP A 34 18.59 22.43 -21.52
C ASP A 34 19.59 22.94 -20.48
N ASN A 35 19.69 22.26 -19.34
CA ASN A 35 20.92 22.01 -18.57
C ASN A 35 20.62 21.12 -17.34
N VAL A 36 19.88 20.02 -17.52
CA VAL A 36 19.98 18.89 -16.57
C VAL A 36 20.98 17.92 -17.20
N PRO A 37 22.15 17.66 -16.57
CA PRO A 37 23.04 16.62 -17.04
C PRO A 37 22.22 15.33 -17.17
N PRO A 38 22.28 14.62 -18.30
CA PRO A 38 21.55 13.36 -18.44
C PRO A 38 22.03 12.45 -17.31
N MET A 39 21.17 12.22 -16.32
CA MET A 39 21.44 11.26 -15.26
C MET A 39 21.72 9.94 -15.97
N PRO A 40 22.94 9.38 -15.90
CA PRO A 40 23.21 8.12 -16.53
C PRO A 40 22.20 7.13 -15.99
N SER A 41 21.55 6.41 -16.91
CA SER A 41 20.50 5.47 -16.56
C SER A 41 21.05 4.51 -15.52
N ARG A 42 20.28 4.11 -14.50
CA ARG A 42 20.74 3.18 -13.44
C ARG A 42 21.41 1.91 -14.02
N SER A 43 21.01 1.50 -15.23
CA SER A 43 21.65 0.43 -16.01
C SER A 43 23.09 0.73 -16.45
N GLN A 44 23.37 1.95 -16.89
CA GLN A 44 24.69 2.40 -17.34
C GLN A 44 25.69 2.43 -16.18
N HIS A 45 25.29 2.96 -15.02
CA HIS A 45 26.16 2.97 -13.85
C HIS A 45 26.42 1.56 -13.31
N GLU A 46 25.42 0.67 -13.34
CA GLU A 46 25.63 -0.73 -12.99
C GLU A 46 26.63 -1.40 -13.95
N GLU A 47 26.49 -1.19 -15.26
CA GLU A 47 27.37 -1.75 -16.29
C GLU A 47 28.82 -1.27 -16.12
N GLU A 48 29.01 0.04 -15.91
CA GLU A 48 30.30 0.64 -15.61
C GLU A 48 30.95 0.07 -14.33
N THR A 49 30.13 -0.19 -13.30
CA THR A 49 30.60 -0.83 -12.06
C THR A 49 31.03 -2.28 -12.31
N ARG A 50 30.26 -3.07 -13.10
CA ARG A 50 30.66 -4.45 -13.43
C ARG A 50 31.96 -4.46 -14.24
N HIS A 51 32.09 -3.55 -15.20
CA HIS A 51 33.28 -3.43 -16.03
C HIS A 51 34.52 -3.04 -15.22
N THR A 52 34.39 -2.08 -14.30
CA THR A 52 35.49 -1.68 -13.41
C THR A 52 35.94 -2.86 -12.54
N LEU A 53 35.02 -3.51 -11.83
CA LEU A 53 35.32 -4.67 -10.96
C LEU A 53 35.86 -5.88 -11.73
N ALA A 54 35.48 -6.04 -12.99
CA ALA A 54 35.96 -7.13 -13.83
C ALA A 54 37.35 -6.86 -14.41
N THR A 55 37.69 -5.61 -14.71
CA THR A 55 38.88 -5.26 -15.51
C THR A 55 40.06 -4.80 -14.64
N GLU A 56 39.79 -4.11 -13.52
CA GLU A 56 40.81 -3.60 -12.60
C GLU A 56 41.79 -4.69 -12.12
N PRO A 57 41.34 -5.89 -11.67
CA PRO A 57 42.25 -6.93 -11.16
C PRO A 57 43.23 -7.47 -12.21
N PHE A 58 42.92 -7.29 -13.50
CA PHE A 58 43.70 -7.81 -14.60
C PHE A 58 44.64 -6.79 -15.23
N GLN A 59 44.59 -5.52 -14.85
CA GLN A 59 45.49 -4.50 -15.41
C GLN A 59 46.98 -4.86 -15.28
N PRO A 60 47.47 -5.36 -14.13
CA PRO A 60 48.89 -5.71 -13.99
C PRO A 60 49.30 -6.86 -14.91
N ILE A 61 48.46 -7.90 -15.01
CA ILE A 61 48.79 -9.09 -15.82
C ILE A 61 48.70 -8.79 -17.32
N LEU A 62 47.84 -7.86 -17.73
CA LEU A 62 47.82 -7.38 -19.12
C LEU A 62 49.12 -6.68 -19.51
N ASN A 63 49.69 -5.87 -18.62
CA ASN A 63 50.97 -5.21 -18.86
C ASN A 63 52.09 -6.25 -19.01
N VAL A 64 52.14 -7.24 -18.11
CA VAL A 64 53.11 -8.35 -18.20
C VAL A 64 52.94 -9.17 -19.48
N LEU A 65 51.70 -9.39 -19.94
CA LEU A 65 51.46 -10.07 -21.22
C LEU A 65 51.94 -9.24 -22.41
N ALA A 66 51.79 -7.92 -22.38
CA ALA A 66 52.30 -7.02 -23.42
C ALA A 66 53.84 -7.03 -23.48
N ASP A 67 54.51 -7.08 -22.33
CA ASP A 67 55.97 -7.23 -22.28
C ASP A 67 56.40 -8.62 -22.78
N LEU A 68 55.70 -9.68 -22.37
CA LEU A 68 55.97 -11.05 -22.81
C LEU A 68 55.77 -11.24 -24.32
N GLU A 69 54.79 -10.57 -24.93
CA GLU A 69 54.60 -10.58 -26.39
C GLU A 69 55.80 -10.01 -27.14
N ARG A 70 56.50 -9.02 -26.56
CA ARG A 70 57.71 -8.43 -27.12
C ARG A 70 58.94 -9.29 -26.90
N ASP A 71 59.07 -9.89 -25.72
CA ASP A 71 60.27 -10.62 -25.31
C ASP A 71 60.27 -12.08 -25.78
N ASP A 72 59.13 -12.78 -25.70
CA ASP A 72 58.99 -14.17 -26.13
C ASP A 72 57.57 -14.48 -26.66
N PRO A 73 57.32 -14.21 -27.96
CA PRO A 73 56.00 -14.38 -28.56
C PRO A 73 55.50 -15.83 -28.56
N LYS A 74 56.39 -16.83 -28.39
CA LYS A 74 55.99 -18.25 -28.35
C LYS A 74 55.24 -18.60 -27.07
N PHE A 75 55.55 -17.95 -25.95
CA PHE A 75 54.85 -18.13 -24.68
C PHE A 75 53.74 -17.10 -24.45
N ALA A 76 53.81 -15.94 -25.09
CA ALA A 76 52.80 -14.90 -24.98
C ALA A 76 51.39 -15.38 -25.35
N PHE A 77 51.24 -16.09 -26.48
CA PHE A 77 49.93 -16.53 -26.94
C PHE A 77 49.25 -17.55 -26.00
N PRO A 78 49.92 -18.63 -25.54
CA PRO A 78 49.36 -19.52 -24.52
C PRO A 78 49.01 -18.79 -23.21
N ALA A 79 49.86 -17.88 -22.74
CA ALA A 79 49.63 -17.12 -21.52
C ALA A 79 48.42 -16.18 -21.66
N ALA A 80 48.32 -15.43 -22.76
CA ALA A 80 47.19 -14.57 -23.07
C ALA A 80 45.88 -15.36 -23.18
N ARG A 81 45.91 -16.55 -23.78
CA ARG A 81 44.74 -17.44 -23.87
C ARG A 81 44.26 -17.88 -22.49
N LEU A 82 45.18 -18.25 -21.59
CA LEU A 82 44.83 -18.64 -20.22
C LEU A 82 44.22 -17.47 -19.43
N VAL A 83 44.86 -16.30 -19.49
CA VAL A 83 44.39 -15.09 -18.82
C VAL A 83 43.02 -14.66 -19.36
N GLY A 84 42.79 -14.78 -20.68
CA GLY A 84 41.50 -14.52 -21.30
C GLY A 84 40.38 -15.44 -20.81
N LEU A 85 40.67 -16.73 -20.60
CA LEU A 85 39.69 -17.67 -20.01
C LEU A 85 39.36 -17.31 -18.56
N TYR A 86 40.38 -17.00 -17.76
CA TYR A 86 40.18 -16.62 -16.36
C TYR A 86 39.41 -15.30 -16.22
N ARG A 87 39.70 -14.31 -17.07
CA ARG A 87 38.95 -13.05 -17.12
C ARG A 87 37.46 -13.28 -17.37
N ARG A 88 37.08 -14.09 -18.36
CA ARG A 88 35.67 -14.39 -18.65
C ARG A 88 34.98 -15.07 -17.48
N LEU A 89 35.68 -15.97 -16.78
CA LEU A 89 35.14 -16.60 -15.57
C LEU A 89 34.93 -15.55 -14.45
N TRP A 90 35.91 -14.67 -14.25
CA TRP A 90 35.82 -13.59 -13.28
C TRP A 90 34.67 -12.62 -13.56
N GLU A 91 34.51 -12.19 -14.82
CA GLU A 91 33.36 -11.37 -15.28
C GLU A 91 32.02 -12.03 -14.92
N SER A 92 31.90 -13.35 -15.13
CA SER A 92 30.71 -14.11 -14.74
C SER A 92 30.49 -14.13 -13.23
N CYS A 93 31.55 -14.31 -12.43
CA CYS A 93 31.50 -14.29 -10.98
C CYS A 93 31.07 -12.91 -10.43
N VAL A 94 31.65 -11.83 -10.93
CA VAL A 94 31.31 -10.44 -10.55
C VAL A 94 29.85 -10.15 -10.92
N SER A 95 29.41 -10.53 -12.11
CA SER A 95 28.02 -10.34 -12.54
C SER A 95 27.02 -11.07 -11.63
N LYS A 96 27.30 -12.34 -11.30
CA LYS A 96 26.49 -13.12 -10.35
C LYS A 96 26.50 -12.52 -8.94
N HIS A 97 27.64 -11.99 -8.49
CA HIS A 97 27.76 -11.35 -7.20
C HIS A 97 26.89 -10.08 -7.10
N ILE A 98 26.98 -9.19 -8.08
CA ILE A 98 26.16 -7.96 -8.15
C ILE A 98 24.68 -8.32 -8.22
N HIS A 99 24.32 -9.32 -9.02
CA HIS A 99 22.94 -9.81 -9.07
C HIS A 99 22.47 -10.37 -7.72
N GLY A 100 23.32 -11.14 -7.04
CA GLY A 100 23.06 -11.67 -5.70
C GLY A 100 22.82 -10.57 -4.67
N GLN A 101 23.66 -9.52 -4.65
CA GLN A 101 23.46 -8.36 -3.77
C GLN A 101 22.15 -7.65 -4.04
N LYS A 102 21.78 -7.45 -5.31
CA LYS A 102 20.50 -6.84 -5.69
C LYS A 102 19.31 -7.69 -5.24
N LEU A 103 19.41 -9.00 -5.41
CA LEU A 103 18.39 -9.94 -4.95
C LEU A 103 18.25 -9.89 -3.42
N GLU A 104 19.35 -9.85 -2.69
CA GLU A 104 19.35 -9.71 -1.22
C GLU A 104 18.70 -8.40 -0.76
N GLN A 105 19.06 -7.27 -1.37
CA GLN A 105 18.45 -5.97 -1.08
C GLN A 105 16.93 -5.98 -1.32
N SER A 106 16.50 -6.50 -2.48
CA SER A 106 15.06 -6.60 -2.79
C SER A 106 14.32 -7.55 -1.86
N ASN A 107 14.95 -8.65 -1.44
CA ASN A 107 14.39 -9.57 -0.44
C ASN A 107 14.22 -8.89 0.92
N GLN A 108 15.17 -8.05 1.32
CA GLN A 108 15.10 -7.28 2.55
C GLN A 108 13.94 -6.28 2.53
N ILE A 109 13.80 -5.52 1.43
CA ILE A 109 12.67 -4.59 1.24
C ILE A 109 11.35 -5.36 1.31
N LEU A 110 11.26 -6.52 0.66
CA LEU A 110 10.05 -7.34 0.67
C LEU A 110 9.71 -7.86 2.08
N LYS A 111 10.71 -8.27 2.87
CA LYS A 111 10.53 -8.69 4.27
C LYS A 111 9.97 -7.56 5.12
N GLU A 112 10.51 -6.36 4.97
CA GLU A 112 10.06 -5.17 5.71
C GLU A 112 8.63 -4.79 5.33
N ALA A 113 8.31 -4.76 4.04
CA ALA A 113 6.94 -4.53 3.57
C ALA A 113 5.97 -5.60 4.10
N GLY A 114 6.37 -6.87 4.08
CA GLY A 114 5.58 -7.97 4.63
C GLY A 114 5.35 -7.86 6.15
N ALA A 115 6.34 -7.38 6.90
CA ALA A 115 6.19 -7.11 8.32
C ALA A 115 5.20 -5.96 8.60
N SER A 116 5.26 -4.90 7.79
CA SER A 116 4.32 -3.78 7.90
C SER A 116 2.88 -4.22 7.62
N LEU A 117 2.65 -4.93 6.50
CA LEU A 117 1.33 -5.45 6.14
C LEU A 117 0.76 -6.40 7.21
N ARG A 118 1.62 -7.21 7.83
CA ARG A 118 1.20 -8.08 8.94
C ARG A 118 0.69 -7.27 10.12
N LYS A 119 1.40 -6.19 10.51
CA LYS A 119 1.00 -5.29 11.59
C LYS A 119 -0.33 -4.60 11.28
N GLU A 120 -0.52 -4.11 10.06
CA GLU A 120 -1.79 -3.50 9.63
C GLU A 120 -2.94 -4.51 9.69
N ARG A 121 -2.73 -5.73 9.18
CA ARG A 121 -3.72 -6.80 9.22
C ARG A 121 -4.11 -7.15 10.65
N ASP A 122 -3.13 -7.29 11.55
CA ASP A 122 -3.39 -7.58 12.97
C ASP A 122 -4.17 -6.43 13.64
N GLY A 123 -3.81 -5.17 13.34
CA GLY A 123 -4.53 -3.99 13.81
C GLY A 123 -5.98 -3.94 13.33
N LEU A 124 -6.21 -4.21 12.05
CA LEU A 124 -7.55 -4.25 11.46
C LEU A 124 -8.40 -5.38 12.06
N GLN A 125 -7.79 -6.56 12.25
CA GLN A 125 -8.47 -7.69 12.88
C GLN A 125 -8.88 -7.37 14.33
N LEU A 126 -8.01 -6.71 15.09
CA LEU A 126 -8.33 -6.26 16.45
C LEU A 126 -9.47 -5.23 16.45
N TYR A 127 -9.43 -4.26 15.54
CA TYR A 127 -10.47 -3.26 15.38
C TYR A 127 -11.82 -3.92 15.05
N HIS A 128 -11.84 -4.88 14.14
CA HIS A 128 -13.03 -5.64 13.79
C HIS A 128 -13.61 -6.39 14.99
N LYS A 129 -12.77 -7.12 15.75
CA LYS A 129 -13.19 -7.82 16.98
C LYS A 129 -13.82 -6.87 18.00
N LYS A 130 -13.23 -5.67 18.19
CA LYS A 130 -13.76 -4.65 19.11
C LYS A 130 -15.14 -4.16 18.67
N LYS A 131 -15.34 -3.92 17.37
CA LYS A 131 -16.65 -3.53 16.83
C LYS A 131 -17.69 -4.62 17.01
N LEU A 132 -17.31 -5.88 16.76
CA LEU A 132 -18.19 -7.02 16.94
C LEU A 132 -18.63 -7.17 18.41
N ALA A 133 -17.70 -7.02 19.35
CA ALA A 133 -18.00 -7.05 20.78
C ALA A 133 -18.99 -5.94 21.18
N ARG A 134 -18.79 -4.73 20.66
CA ARG A 134 -19.69 -3.59 20.91
C ARG A 134 -21.09 -3.82 20.31
N LEU A 135 -21.18 -4.40 19.12
CA LEU A 135 -22.47 -4.74 18.50
C LEU A 135 -23.24 -5.75 19.34
N ARG A 136 -22.59 -6.83 19.78
CA ARG A 136 -23.20 -7.84 20.67
C ARG A 136 -23.68 -7.23 21.99
N PHE A 137 -22.89 -6.32 22.56
CA PHE A 137 -23.30 -5.60 23.76
C PHE A 137 -24.61 -4.81 23.54
N PHE A 138 -24.70 -4.07 22.43
CA PHE A 138 -25.93 -3.32 22.12
C PHE A 138 -27.12 -4.23 21.84
N GLU A 139 -26.91 -5.32 21.12
CA GLU A 139 -27.94 -6.33 20.88
C GLU A 139 -28.52 -6.86 22.19
N GLN A 140 -27.67 -7.25 23.14
CA GLN A 140 -28.10 -7.71 24.45
C GLN A 140 -28.81 -6.63 25.26
N ALA A 141 -28.30 -5.39 25.25
CA ALA A 141 -28.92 -4.27 25.95
C ALA A 141 -30.31 -3.94 25.38
N LEU A 142 -30.46 -3.99 24.06
CA LEU A 142 -31.74 -3.77 23.38
C LEU A 142 -32.73 -4.87 23.72
N GLU A 143 -32.34 -6.14 23.66
CA GLU A 143 -33.24 -7.25 24.02
C GLU A 143 -33.68 -7.15 25.48
N SER A 144 -32.75 -6.88 26.41
CA SER A 144 -33.09 -6.66 27.82
C SER A 144 -34.03 -5.47 28.03
N SER A 145 -33.84 -4.37 27.31
CA SER A 145 -34.74 -3.21 27.37
C SER A 145 -36.14 -3.55 26.87
N ARG A 146 -36.22 -4.34 25.80
CA ARG A 146 -37.48 -4.80 25.19
C ARG A 146 -38.23 -5.73 26.14
N GLU A 147 -37.56 -6.70 26.74
CA GLU A 147 -38.14 -7.60 27.75
C GLU A 147 -38.71 -6.80 28.93
N ARG A 148 -37.95 -5.82 29.44
CA ARG A 148 -38.41 -4.96 30.53
C ARG A 148 -39.62 -4.12 30.15
N LEU A 149 -39.65 -3.55 28.94
CA LEU A 149 -40.80 -2.79 28.44
C LEU A 149 -42.04 -3.67 28.30
N ILE A 150 -41.89 -4.90 27.80
CA ILE A 150 -42.98 -5.87 27.71
C ILE A 150 -43.53 -6.19 29.11
N SER A 151 -42.66 -6.44 30.10
CA SER A 151 -43.09 -6.68 31.49
C SER A 151 -43.89 -5.51 32.06
N LEU A 152 -43.36 -4.29 31.93
CA LEU A 152 -44.04 -3.08 32.43
C LEU A 152 -45.40 -2.86 31.75
N LEU A 153 -45.48 -3.12 30.45
CA LEU A 153 -46.74 -3.00 29.70
C LEU A 153 -47.75 -4.04 30.18
N ASN A 154 -47.32 -5.27 30.43
CA ASN A 154 -48.18 -6.32 30.99
C ASN A 154 -48.68 -5.93 32.38
N ASP A 155 -47.79 -5.52 33.29
CA ASP A 155 -48.14 -5.10 34.65
C ASP A 155 -49.15 -3.95 34.66
N TRP A 156 -48.97 -2.98 33.76
CA TRP A 156 -49.92 -1.88 33.57
C TRP A 156 -51.29 -2.40 33.14
N ASN A 157 -51.34 -3.29 32.15
CA ASN A 157 -52.57 -3.86 31.62
C ASN A 157 -53.34 -4.66 32.70
N TYR A 158 -52.61 -5.46 33.49
CA TYR A 158 -53.17 -6.19 34.64
C TYR A 158 -53.70 -5.26 35.74
N SER A 159 -53.01 -4.15 36.01
CA SER A 159 -53.44 -3.15 37.02
C SER A 159 -54.67 -2.36 36.59
N SER A 160 -54.88 -2.18 35.28
CA SER A 160 -56.08 -1.51 34.73
C SER A 160 -57.31 -2.42 34.61
N SER A 161 -57.14 -3.74 34.70
CA SER A 161 -58.19 -4.76 34.57
C SER A 161 -59.15 -4.99 35.77
N PRO A 162 -58.85 -4.69 37.05
CA PRO A 162 -59.71 -5.16 38.15
C PRO A 162 -61.00 -4.33 38.33
N ASN A 163 -61.09 -3.12 37.79
CA ASN A 163 -62.17 -2.19 38.13
C ASN A 163 -63.45 -2.33 37.29
N LEU A 164 -63.55 -3.31 36.39
CA LEU A 164 -64.73 -3.53 35.54
C LEU A 164 -65.58 -4.75 35.92
N THR A 165 -65.11 -5.61 36.83
CA THR A 165 -65.82 -6.85 37.20
C THR A 165 -66.69 -6.71 38.47
N GLY A 166 -66.66 -5.56 39.15
CA GLY A 166 -67.44 -5.30 40.37
C GLY A 166 -68.75 -4.53 40.20
N LEU A 167 -69.12 -4.15 38.97
CA LEU A 167 -70.25 -3.22 38.72
C LEU A 167 -71.42 -3.85 37.95
N SER A 168 -71.54 -5.18 38.00
CA SER A 168 -72.62 -5.93 37.34
C SER A 168 -73.41 -6.78 38.34
N ASP A 169 -73.93 -6.19 39.43
CA ASP A 169 -75.05 -6.83 40.16
C ASP A 169 -75.85 -5.89 41.10
N VAL A 170 -76.42 -4.80 40.59
CA VAL A 170 -77.55 -4.06 41.23
C VAL A 170 -78.24 -3.29 40.09
N ALA A 171 -79.51 -3.41 39.72
CA ALA A 171 -80.69 -3.98 40.35
C ALA A 171 -81.62 -4.57 39.28
N ARG A 172 -82.11 -5.78 39.54
CA ARG A 172 -83.40 -6.28 39.07
C ARG A 172 -84.25 -6.42 40.31
N GLU A 173 -85.16 -5.49 40.57
CA GLU A 173 -86.34 -5.74 41.41
C GLU A 173 -87.42 -4.69 41.08
N GLU A 174 -88.55 -5.25 40.61
CA GLU A 174 -89.94 -4.76 40.47
C GLU A 174 -90.26 -3.48 39.68
#